data_AF-A0A537BSR6-F1
#
_entry.id   AF-A0A537BSR6-F1
#
_cell.length_a   1.000
_cell.length_b   1.000
_cell.length_c   1.000
_cell.angle_alpha   90.00
_cell.angle_beta   90.00
_cell.angle_gamma   90.00
#
_symmetry.space_group_name_H-M   'P 1'
#
loop_
_entity.id
_entity.type
_entity.pdbx_description
1 polymer ?
#
loop_
_entity_poly.entity_id
_entity_poly.type
_entity_poly.pdbx_seq_one_letter_code
_entity_poly.pdbx_strand_id
1 'polypeptide(L)'
;MTPAPVKGDGNGIVAGTYNNGGATCTTAVEACSWWDHLRKAGFVSGNGAQQPFNALTGQIGVQTGDGAASPGPTLLNAAGGNGFVGLIMCSANLPDKIAIAVDTQMDDGISNQGAVRGLSQTAPNPNVGTGQVATQPPGYEETGTNIYVLCRAF
;
A
#
# COMPACT_ATOMS: atom_id res chain seq x y z
N MET A 1 -25.16 -10.47 10.49
CA MET A 1 -25.65 -9.23 9.87
C MET A 1 -24.43 -8.49 9.35
N THR A 2 -24.41 -8.07 8.08
CA THR A 2 -23.30 -7.25 7.56
C THR A 2 -23.41 -5.85 8.18
N PRO A 3 -22.33 -5.28 8.73
CA PRO A 3 -22.36 -3.92 9.27
C PRO A 3 -22.88 -2.93 8.22
N ALA A 4 -23.60 -1.90 8.68
CA ALA A 4 -24.01 -0.81 7.80
C ALA A 4 -22.75 -0.10 7.25
N PRO A 5 -22.73 0.30 5.97
CA PRO A 5 -21.64 1.10 5.43
C PRO A 5 -21.44 2.37 6.27
N VAL A 6 -20.19 2.71 6.55
CA VAL A 6 -19.84 3.93 7.26
C VAL A 6 -19.37 4.95 6.24
N LYS A 7 -20.05 6.10 6.18
CA LYS A 7 -19.60 7.20 5.31
C LYS A 7 -18.22 7.71 5.78
N GLY A 8 -17.37 8.04 4.82
CA GLY A 8 -16.17 8.83 5.11
C GLY A 8 -16.52 10.28 5.46
N ASP A 9 -15.49 11.11 5.64
CA ASP A 9 -15.67 12.53 5.98
C ASP A 9 -15.90 13.43 4.75
N GLY A 10 -15.68 12.90 3.54
CA GLY A 10 -15.95 13.58 2.27
C GLY A 10 -14.87 14.59 1.85
N ASN A 11 -13.67 14.52 2.43
CA ASN A 11 -12.57 15.45 2.15
C ASN A 11 -11.71 15.08 0.91
N GLY A 12 -12.02 13.97 0.23
CA GLY A 12 -11.27 13.48 -0.94
C GLY A 12 -9.99 12.70 -0.62
N ILE A 13 -9.77 12.34 0.66
CA ILE A 13 -8.62 11.62 1.18
C ILE A 13 -9.13 10.27 1.73
N VAL A 14 -8.32 9.22 1.59
CA VAL A 14 -8.54 7.94 2.27
C VAL A 14 -7.61 7.91 3.48
N ALA A 15 -8.13 8.25 4.65
CA ALA A 15 -7.33 8.26 5.88
C ALA A 15 -7.06 6.85 6.42
N GLY A 16 -5.94 6.72 7.14
CA GLY A 16 -5.41 5.45 7.61
C GLY A 16 -4.35 4.87 6.67
N THR A 17 -3.53 3.97 7.20
CA THR A 17 -2.49 3.30 6.40
C THR A 17 -3.03 2.06 5.71
N TYR A 18 -2.36 1.65 4.62
CA TYR A 18 -2.77 0.50 3.79
C TYR A 18 -2.85 -0.83 4.56
N ASN A 19 -2.17 -0.94 5.70
CA ASN A 19 -2.14 -2.11 6.58
C ASN A 19 -2.77 -1.83 7.95
N ASN A 20 -3.40 -0.66 8.12
CA ASN A 20 -4.03 -0.20 9.37
C ASN A 20 -3.09 -0.27 10.59
N GLY A 21 -1.80 0.04 10.41
CA GLY A 21 -0.80 -0.05 11.47
C GLY A 21 -0.57 -1.47 12.01
N GLY A 22 -1.00 -2.50 11.28
CA GLY A 22 -1.02 -3.89 11.74
C GLY A 22 -2.20 -4.23 12.67
N ALA A 23 -3.07 -3.27 12.99
CA ALA A 23 -4.27 -3.51 13.79
C ALA A 23 -5.39 -4.14 12.95
N THR A 24 -6.32 -4.83 13.62
CA THR A 24 -7.50 -5.38 12.95
C THR A 24 -8.33 -4.25 12.33
N CYS A 25 -8.61 -4.38 11.03
CA CYS A 25 -9.44 -3.41 10.31
C CYS A 25 -10.85 -3.31 10.91
N THR A 26 -11.37 -2.10 10.92
CA THR A 26 -12.75 -1.80 11.30
C THR A 26 -13.34 -0.78 10.33
N THR A 27 -14.66 -0.65 10.30
CA THR A 27 -15.35 0.34 9.44
C THR A 27 -15.17 1.79 9.92
N ALA A 28 -14.45 2.03 11.03
CA ALA A 28 -14.11 3.37 11.49
C ALA A 28 -12.85 3.94 10.81
N VAL A 29 -12.07 3.10 10.12
CA VAL A 29 -10.86 3.51 9.38
C VAL A 29 -11.17 3.52 7.90
N GLU A 30 -10.99 4.66 7.23
CA GLU A 30 -11.40 4.82 5.83
C GLU A 30 -10.66 3.88 4.87
N ALA A 31 -9.36 3.67 5.07
CA ALA A 31 -8.57 2.68 4.33
C ALA A 31 -9.12 1.24 4.44
N CYS A 32 -9.82 0.90 5.53
CA CYS A 32 -10.48 -0.38 5.71
C CYS A 32 -11.91 -0.37 5.12
N SER A 33 -12.68 0.71 5.35
CA SER A 33 -14.03 0.89 4.79
C SER A 33 -14.03 0.92 3.27
N TRP A 34 -12.94 1.35 2.63
CA TRP A 34 -12.72 1.22 1.19
C TRP A 34 -13.04 -0.19 0.68
N TRP A 35 -12.53 -1.22 1.36
CA TRP A 35 -12.74 -2.62 0.96
C TRP A 35 -14.15 -3.11 1.25
N ASP A 36 -14.77 -2.66 2.34
CA ASP A 36 -16.19 -2.96 2.62
C ASP A 36 -17.09 -2.38 1.53
N HIS A 37 -16.84 -1.14 1.10
CA HIS A 37 -17.59 -0.49 0.03
C HIS A 37 -17.43 -1.20 -1.32
N LEU A 38 -16.21 -1.57 -1.71
CA LEU A 38 -15.98 -2.31 -2.96
C LEU A 38 -16.68 -3.67 -2.97
N ARG A 39 -16.73 -4.36 -1.83
CA ARG A 39 -17.42 -5.65 -1.69
C ARG A 39 -18.92 -5.51 -1.79
N LYS A 40 -19.49 -4.52 -1.10
CA LYS A 40 -20.94 -4.24 -1.17
C LYS A 40 -21.37 -3.75 -2.54
N ALA A 41 -20.48 -3.07 -3.27
CA ALA A 41 -20.70 -2.67 -4.66
C ALA A 41 -20.53 -3.83 -5.66
N GLY A 42 -20.04 -5.00 -5.23
CA GLY A 42 -19.84 -6.18 -6.08
C GLY A 42 -18.59 -6.14 -6.96
N PHE A 43 -17.67 -5.19 -6.74
CA PHE A 43 -16.42 -5.11 -7.49
C PHE A 43 -15.34 -6.08 -7.00
N VAL A 44 -15.37 -6.43 -5.71
CA VAL A 44 -14.42 -7.35 -5.07
C VAL A 44 -15.18 -8.36 -4.23
N SER A 45 -14.69 -9.59 -4.14
CA SER A 45 -15.30 -10.62 -3.31
C SER A 45 -14.93 -10.47 -1.82
N GLY A 46 -15.68 -11.16 -0.96
CA GLY A 46 -15.48 -11.18 0.50
C GLY A 46 -16.51 -10.36 1.26
N ASN A 47 -16.25 -10.12 2.54
CA ASN A 47 -17.17 -9.38 3.42
C ASN A 47 -16.41 -8.57 4.48
N GLY A 48 -17.02 -7.46 4.93
CA GLY A 48 -16.50 -6.59 5.98
C GLY A 48 -15.38 -5.67 5.52
N ALA A 49 -14.73 -5.00 6.49
CA ALA A 49 -13.71 -3.97 6.26
C ALA A 49 -12.28 -4.52 6.13
N GLN A 50 -12.11 -5.84 6.15
CA GLN A 50 -10.79 -6.44 6.29
C GLN A 50 -10.03 -6.28 4.97
N GLN A 51 -8.79 -5.80 5.05
CA GLN A 51 -7.93 -5.74 3.88
C GLN A 51 -7.76 -7.14 3.26
N PRO A 52 -7.92 -7.29 1.94
CA PRO A 52 -7.72 -8.57 1.29
C PRO A 52 -6.24 -8.96 1.31
N PHE A 53 -5.98 -10.25 1.10
CA PHE A 53 -4.64 -10.78 0.89
C PHE A 53 -4.41 -11.05 -0.59
N ASN A 54 -3.18 -10.84 -1.05
CA ASN A 54 -2.69 -11.36 -2.31
C ASN A 54 -2.48 -12.88 -2.23
N ALA A 55 -2.17 -13.52 -3.36
CA ALA A 55 -1.96 -14.96 -3.45
C ALA A 55 -0.77 -15.48 -2.61
N LEU A 56 0.09 -14.58 -2.12
CA LEU A 56 1.28 -14.88 -1.32
C LEU A 56 1.06 -14.50 0.16
N THR A 57 -0.20 -14.34 0.60
CA THR A 57 -0.58 -13.98 1.97
C THR A 57 -0.13 -12.58 2.44
N GLY A 58 0.28 -11.73 1.52
CA GLY A 58 0.55 -10.31 1.80
C GLY A 58 -0.72 -9.47 1.76
N GLN A 59 -0.83 -8.48 2.65
CA GLN A 59 -1.96 -7.57 2.67
C GLN A 59 -1.95 -6.67 1.42
N ILE A 60 -3.12 -6.49 0.83
CA ILE A 60 -3.40 -5.49 -0.18
C ILE A 60 -4.19 -4.36 0.48
N GLY A 61 -3.77 -3.13 0.28
CA GLY A 61 -4.38 -1.98 0.91
C GLY A 61 -4.27 -0.71 0.10
N VAL A 62 -4.93 0.33 0.59
CA VAL A 62 -4.88 1.68 0.02
C VAL A 62 -4.62 2.69 1.13
N GLN A 63 -3.97 3.80 0.78
CA GLN A 63 -3.87 4.99 1.61
C GLN A 63 -3.66 6.21 0.71
N THR A 64 -3.99 7.39 1.18
CA THR A 64 -3.58 8.64 0.53
C THR A 64 -2.33 9.17 1.20
N GLY A 65 -1.26 9.42 0.43
CA GLY A 65 0.02 9.88 0.97
C GLY A 65 0.52 9.00 2.11
N ASP A 66 0.95 9.61 3.21
CA ASP A 66 1.36 8.94 4.45
C ASP A 66 0.21 8.38 5.31
N GLY A 67 -1.04 8.46 4.84
CA GLY A 67 -2.23 7.95 5.53
C GLY A 67 -2.75 8.86 6.64
N ALA A 68 -2.20 10.07 6.81
CA ALA A 68 -2.69 11.06 7.75
C ALA A 68 -3.97 11.77 7.23
N ALA A 69 -4.72 12.41 8.14
CA ALA A 69 -5.88 13.23 7.78
C ALA A 69 -5.52 14.46 6.92
N SER A 70 -4.29 14.94 7.03
CA SER A 70 -3.68 15.89 6.10
C SER A 70 -2.45 15.20 5.49
N PRO A 71 -2.59 14.55 4.32
CA PRO A 71 -1.57 13.65 3.79
C PRO A 71 -0.26 14.37 3.46
N GLY A 72 0.82 13.87 4.05
CA GLY A 72 2.19 14.16 3.61
C GLY A 72 2.66 13.18 2.53
N PRO A 73 3.87 13.39 1.97
CA PRO A 73 4.45 12.45 1.02
C PRO A 73 4.84 11.13 1.71
N THR A 74 4.45 10.00 1.12
CA THR A 74 4.97 8.68 1.49
C THR A 74 5.98 8.18 0.46
N LEU A 75 6.78 7.19 0.83
CA LEU A 75 7.70 6.49 -0.07
C LEU A 75 8.60 7.44 -0.89
N LEU A 76 9.21 8.43 -0.26
CA LEU A 76 10.11 9.40 -0.91
C LEU A 76 11.18 8.70 -1.76
N ASN A 77 11.51 9.29 -2.91
CA ASN A 77 12.61 8.80 -3.74
C ASN A 77 13.97 9.04 -3.07
N ALA A 78 15.01 8.33 -3.51
CA ALA A 78 16.37 8.48 -2.99
C ALA A 78 16.94 9.91 -3.12
N ALA A 79 16.44 10.70 -4.08
CA ALA A 79 16.82 12.11 -4.24
C ALA A 79 16.10 13.07 -3.26
N GLY A 80 15.25 12.55 -2.36
CA GLY A 80 14.66 13.31 -1.24
C GLY A 80 13.59 14.34 -1.60
N GLY A 81 13.13 14.40 -2.85
CA GLY A 81 12.23 15.46 -3.33
C GLY A 81 10.81 15.00 -3.70
N ASN A 82 10.66 13.78 -4.23
CA ASN A 82 9.41 13.33 -4.85
C ASN A 82 8.87 12.09 -4.13
N GLY A 83 7.81 12.23 -3.33
CA GLY A 83 7.06 11.13 -2.72
C GLY A 83 5.63 11.06 -3.24
N PHE A 84 4.94 9.97 -2.95
CA PHE A 84 3.53 9.82 -3.28
C PHE A 84 2.69 10.62 -2.28
N VAL A 85 1.87 11.55 -2.77
CA VAL A 85 0.94 12.35 -1.95
C VAL A 85 -0.52 11.95 -2.21
N GLY A 86 -0.80 11.44 -3.42
CA GLY A 86 -2.13 10.99 -3.82
C GLY A 86 -2.53 9.63 -3.25
N LEU A 87 -3.67 9.12 -3.71
CA LEU A 87 -4.09 7.75 -3.42
C LEU A 87 -3.06 6.77 -3.99
N ILE A 88 -2.67 5.79 -3.18
CA ILE A 88 -1.81 4.70 -3.58
C ILE A 88 -2.47 3.36 -3.22
N MET A 89 -2.12 2.33 -3.99
CA MET A 89 -2.42 0.94 -3.67
C MET A 89 -1.12 0.20 -3.40
N CYS A 90 -1.08 -0.56 -2.31
CA CYS A 90 0.07 -1.33 -1.89
C CYS A 90 -0.26 -2.81 -1.77
N SER A 91 0.71 -3.67 -2.09
CA SER A 91 0.66 -5.13 -1.93
C SER A 91 1.94 -5.58 -1.23
N ALA A 92 1.79 -6.17 -0.04
CA ALA A 92 2.91 -6.59 0.80
C ALA A 92 3.36 -8.03 0.56
N ASN A 93 4.40 -8.45 1.27
CA ASN A 93 4.95 -9.81 1.26
C ASN A 93 5.25 -10.42 -0.12
N LEU A 94 5.72 -9.61 -1.08
CA LEU A 94 6.09 -10.08 -2.41
C LEU A 94 7.56 -10.51 -2.45
N PRO A 95 7.90 -11.75 -2.84
CA PRO A 95 9.29 -12.14 -3.11
C PRO A 95 9.95 -11.24 -4.15
N ASP A 96 11.25 -11.00 -4.00
CA ASP A 96 12.08 -10.17 -4.89
C ASP A 96 11.81 -10.36 -6.39
N LYS A 97 11.78 -11.59 -6.90
CA LYS A 97 11.52 -11.86 -8.32
C LYS A 97 10.12 -11.41 -8.77
N ILE A 98 9.12 -11.53 -7.90
CA ILE A 98 7.75 -11.09 -8.20
C ILE A 98 7.69 -9.57 -8.15
N ALA A 99 8.31 -8.96 -7.15
CA ALA A 99 8.44 -7.51 -7.03
C ALA A 99 9.08 -6.88 -8.28
N ILE A 100 10.23 -7.41 -8.69
CA ILE A 100 10.96 -6.95 -9.89
C ILE A 100 10.10 -7.11 -11.14
N ALA A 101 9.53 -8.31 -11.36
CA ALA A 101 8.75 -8.57 -12.57
C ALA A 101 7.49 -7.71 -12.67
N VAL A 102 6.84 -7.38 -11.54
CA VAL A 102 5.68 -6.49 -11.51
C VAL A 102 6.11 -5.06 -11.83
N ASP A 103 7.15 -4.56 -11.18
CA ASP A 103 7.66 -3.21 -11.41
C ASP A 103 8.13 -3.02 -12.87
N THR A 104 8.96 -3.92 -13.39
CA THR A 104 9.43 -3.86 -14.79
C THR A 104 8.30 -3.89 -15.82
N GLN A 105 7.17 -4.54 -15.52
CA GLN A 105 6.01 -4.56 -16.43
C GLN A 105 5.14 -3.31 -16.33
N MET A 106 5.09 -2.68 -15.16
CA MET A 106 4.21 -1.56 -14.88
C MET A 106 4.90 -0.20 -15.01
N ASP A 107 6.22 -0.15 -14.86
CA ASP A 107 7.02 1.07 -14.78
C ASP A 107 8.46 0.85 -15.27
N ASP A 108 9.48 0.96 -14.40
CA ASP A 108 10.90 1.02 -14.78
C ASP A 108 11.78 -0.06 -14.12
N GLY A 109 11.24 -0.84 -13.17
CA GLY A 109 12.00 -1.86 -12.45
C GLY A 109 12.95 -1.29 -11.39
N ILE A 110 12.84 0.00 -11.05
CA ILE A 110 13.68 0.67 -10.06
C ILE A 110 12.85 0.93 -8.79
N SER A 111 13.08 0.09 -7.78
CA SER A 111 12.34 0.05 -6.52
C SER A 111 12.10 1.39 -5.82
N ASN A 112 12.99 2.37 -5.95
CA ASN A 112 12.95 3.63 -5.20
C ASN A 112 12.59 4.87 -6.05
N GLN A 113 12.12 4.69 -7.29
CA GLN A 113 11.75 5.77 -8.21
C GLN A 113 10.40 5.50 -8.88
N GLY A 114 10.04 6.29 -9.89
CA GLY A 114 8.85 5.99 -10.70
C GLY A 114 7.52 6.14 -9.96
N ALA A 115 6.48 5.63 -10.63
CA ALA A 115 5.11 5.48 -10.20
C ALA A 115 4.86 4.14 -9.47
N VAL A 116 5.74 3.15 -9.62
CA VAL A 116 5.77 1.92 -8.81
C VAL A 116 7.02 1.94 -7.93
N ARG A 117 6.84 1.72 -6.62
CA ARG A 117 7.95 1.69 -5.65
C ARG A 117 7.88 0.45 -4.79
N GLY A 118 9.03 -0.22 -4.66
CA GLY A 118 9.25 -1.37 -3.82
C GLY A 118 9.96 -0.99 -2.52
N LEU A 119 9.34 -1.26 -1.37
CA LEU A 119 9.94 -1.13 -0.05
C LEU A 119 10.38 -2.51 0.46
N SER A 120 11.69 -2.71 0.66
CA SER A 120 12.18 -3.94 1.33
C SER A 120 11.62 -4.08 2.75
N GLN A 121 11.21 -5.29 3.11
CA GLN A 121 10.53 -5.62 4.37
C GLN A 121 11.44 -6.41 5.31
N THR A 122 11.40 -6.04 6.60
CA THR A 122 12.03 -6.81 7.68
C THR A 122 11.01 -7.47 8.62
N ALA A 123 9.73 -7.16 8.43
CA ALA A 123 8.59 -7.75 9.12
C ALA A 123 7.42 -7.89 8.15
N PRO A 124 6.47 -8.82 8.37
CA PRO A 124 5.30 -8.98 7.50
C PRO A 124 4.43 -7.72 7.48
N ASN A 125 3.97 -7.33 6.29
CA ASN A 125 3.03 -6.21 6.09
C ASN A 125 3.42 -4.92 6.84
N PRO A 126 4.66 -4.40 6.67
CA PRO A 126 5.12 -3.23 7.41
C PRO A 126 4.40 -1.98 6.94
N ASN A 127 4.34 -0.94 7.76
CA ASN A 127 3.80 0.35 7.36
C ASN A 127 4.57 0.95 6.17
N VAL A 128 3.86 1.68 5.31
CA VAL A 128 4.47 2.57 4.31
C VAL A 128 4.23 4.04 4.71
N GLY A 129 5.32 4.77 4.89
CA GLY A 129 5.36 6.12 5.42
C GLY A 129 6.51 6.94 4.83
N THR A 130 6.79 8.08 5.46
CA THR A 130 7.80 9.03 5.00
C THR A 130 9.20 8.41 5.01
N GLY A 131 9.95 8.60 3.90
CA GLY A 131 11.38 8.31 3.83
C GLY A 131 11.82 6.84 3.71
N GLN A 132 10.92 5.86 3.74
CA GLN A 132 11.33 4.46 3.85
C GLN A 132 12.03 3.87 2.61
N VAL A 133 11.79 4.40 1.41
CA VAL A 133 12.49 3.96 0.17
C VAL A 133 13.70 4.82 -0.15
N ALA A 134 13.76 6.05 0.37
CA ALA A 134 14.86 6.97 0.12
C ALA A 134 16.20 6.47 0.69
N THR A 135 16.13 5.61 1.72
CA THR A 135 17.31 5.00 2.35
C THR A 135 17.75 3.70 1.69
N GLN A 136 17.02 3.19 0.68
CA GLN A 136 17.31 1.93 0.02
C GLN A 136 18.21 2.16 -1.21
N PRO A 137 19.15 1.24 -1.51
CA PRO A 137 19.89 1.28 -2.76
C PRO A 137 18.94 1.36 -3.97
N PRO A 138 19.36 2.02 -5.07
CA PRO A 138 18.59 1.99 -6.31
C PRO A 138 18.43 0.57 -6.82
N GLY A 139 17.18 0.13 -7.01
CA GLY A 139 16.84 -1.17 -7.56
C GLY A 139 16.49 -2.22 -6.50
N TYR A 140 16.05 -3.37 -6.98
CA TYR A 140 15.76 -4.53 -6.15
C TYR A 140 17.03 -5.36 -5.93
N GLU A 141 17.13 -5.99 -4.77
CA GLU A 141 18.21 -6.91 -4.44
C GLU A 141 17.72 -8.35 -4.62
N GLU A 142 18.19 -9.03 -5.68
CA GLU A 142 17.85 -10.42 -5.99
C GLU A 142 18.66 -11.42 -5.15
N THR A 143 18.32 -11.55 -3.88
CA THR A 143 18.96 -12.51 -2.97
C THR A 143 18.22 -13.86 -2.90
N GLY A 144 17.00 -13.92 -3.43
CA GLY A 144 16.08 -15.04 -3.31
C GLY A 144 15.36 -15.12 -1.96
N THR A 145 15.70 -14.23 -1.02
CA THR A 145 15.12 -14.18 0.33
C THR A 145 14.47 -12.84 0.65
N ASN A 146 14.75 -11.81 -0.14
CA ASN A 146 14.18 -10.49 0.07
C ASN A 146 12.69 -10.48 -0.25
N ILE A 147 11.96 -9.68 0.53
CA ILE A 147 10.51 -9.54 0.41
C ILE A 147 10.19 -8.05 0.39
N TYR A 148 9.28 -7.63 -0.49
CA TYR A 148 8.96 -6.22 -0.74
C TYR A 148 7.47 -5.93 -0.59
N VAL A 149 7.16 -4.71 -0.13
CA VAL A 149 5.85 -4.07 -0.38
C VAL A 149 5.98 -3.31 -1.68
N LEU A 150 5.11 -3.58 -2.64
CA LEU A 150 5.01 -2.75 -3.84
C LEU A 150 3.84 -1.80 -3.71
N CYS A 151 4.08 -0.52 -3.94
CA CYS A 151 3.05 0.50 -3.99
C CYS A 151 3.04 1.20 -5.34
N ARG A 152 1.85 1.45 -5.87
CA ARG A 152 1.65 2.22 -7.10
C ARG A 152 0.86 3.48 -6.83
N ALA A 153 1.33 4.59 -7.37
CA ALA A 153 0.59 5.85 -7.47
C ALA A 153 -0.24 5.92 -8.77
N PHE A 154 -1.36 6.66 -8.71
CA PHE A 154 -2.28 6.87 -9.84
C PHE A 154 -2.14 8.27 -10.43
#